data_AF-A0A958Q878-F1
#
_entry.id   AF-A0A958Q878-F1
#
_cell.length_a   1.000
_cell.length_b   1.000
_cell.length_c   1.000
_cell.angle_alpha   90.00
_cell.angle_beta   90.00
_cell.angle_gamma   90.00
#
_symmetry.space_group_name_H-M   'P 1'
#
loop_
_entity.id
_entity.type
_entity.pdbx_description
1 polymer ?
#
loop_
_entity_poly.entity_id
_entity_poly.type
_entity_poly.pdbx_seq_one_letter_code
_entity_poly.pdbx_strand_id
1 'polypeptide(L)'
;MIHQQGAGNHSDRSEDPQTFDELKPGQTLRGWKLANDWRIDDIRGRKRVLEHEKTGMQIQRFDMPFVQEHMSIIVKNLSPTNSKGLCHIGEHVVCSGGANTQLKNLWEVFMNSSSGSVFACTTSDYTRYNVASEHPNQARIMQQQLADACFNLRLNPDDIVRERGYLQPDSSGETERIVFEGT
;
A
#
# COMPACT_ATOMS: atom_id res chain seq x y z
N MET A 1 -67.19 0.88 4.07
CA MET A 1 -66.10 1.17 3.11
C MET A 1 -64.82 1.42 3.94
N ILE A 2 -64.35 0.39 4.64
CA ILE A 2 -63.10 -0.36 4.35
C ILE A 2 -61.98 0.52 3.76
N HIS A 3 -61.01 0.90 4.58
CA HIS A 3 -59.59 0.66 4.27
C HIS A 3 -58.76 0.68 5.55
N GLN A 4 -58.33 -0.51 5.95
CA GLN A 4 -57.22 -0.73 6.86
C GLN A 4 -55.95 -0.32 6.11
N GLN A 5 -55.17 0.60 6.67
CA GLN A 5 -53.77 0.78 6.27
C GLN A 5 -52.93 -0.16 7.14
N GLY A 6 -52.34 -1.15 6.48
CA GLY A 6 -51.50 -2.16 7.10
C GLY A 6 -50.28 -1.53 7.76
N ALA A 7 -49.98 -2.01 8.96
CA ALA A 7 -48.69 -1.87 9.59
C ALA A 7 -47.65 -2.56 8.68
N GLY A 8 -46.88 -1.76 7.94
CA GLY A 8 -45.68 -2.23 7.27
C GLY A 8 -44.66 -2.62 8.32
N ASN A 9 -44.47 -3.93 8.49
CA ASN A 9 -43.28 -4.48 9.15
C ASN A 9 -42.06 -3.95 8.40
N HIS A 10 -41.37 -2.97 8.95
CA HIS A 10 -39.96 -2.70 8.63
C HIS A 10 -39.11 -3.81 9.27
N SER A 11 -39.22 -5.01 8.72
CA SER A 11 -38.21 -6.06 8.88
C SER A 11 -37.39 -6.13 7.59
N ASP A 12 -36.74 -5.02 7.25
CA ASP A 12 -35.65 -5.03 6.27
C ASP A 12 -34.34 -4.87 7.03
N ARG A 13 -33.98 -5.92 7.77
CA ARG A 13 -32.60 -6.25 8.07
C ARG A 13 -32.18 -7.25 7.01
N SER A 14 -32.09 -6.80 5.75
CA SER A 14 -31.47 -7.60 4.69
C SER A 14 -29.98 -7.75 5.02
N GLU A 15 -29.66 -8.96 5.47
CA GLU A 15 -28.37 -9.65 5.43
C GLU A 15 -27.13 -8.81 5.77
N ASP A 16 -26.56 -9.06 6.94
CA ASP A 16 -25.22 -8.59 7.30
C ASP A 16 -24.27 -8.93 6.13
N PRO A 17 -23.65 -7.93 5.46
CA PRO A 17 -22.92 -8.20 4.24
C PRO A 17 -21.75 -9.11 4.56
N GLN A 18 -21.73 -10.30 3.93
CA GLN A 18 -20.70 -11.31 4.13
C GLN A 18 -19.32 -10.65 4.21
N THR A 19 -18.61 -10.92 5.30
CA THR A 19 -17.30 -10.30 5.54
C THR A 19 -16.18 -11.14 4.93
N PHE A 20 -15.01 -10.53 4.72
CA PHE A 20 -13.81 -11.29 4.34
C PHE A 20 -13.44 -12.36 5.36
N ASP A 21 -13.85 -12.18 6.62
CA ASP A 21 -13.57 -13.14 7.68
C ASP A 21 -14.36 -14.44 7.51
N GLU A 22 -15.56 -14.38 6.95
CA GLU A 22 -16.49 -15.50 6.76
C GLU A 22 -16.27 -16.29 5.47
N LEU A 23 -15.44 -15.80 4.55
CA LEU A 23 -15.15 -16.45 3.27
C LEU A 23 -14.59 -17.87 3.47
N LYS A 24 -15.07 -18.84 2.68
CA LYS A 24 -14.50 -20.19 2.61
C LYS A 24 -13.66 -20.35 1.33
N PRO A 25 -12.64 -21.23 1.32
CA PRO A 25 -11.83 -21.46 0.13
C PRO A 25 -12.69 -21.72 -1.12
N GLY A 26 -12.34 -21.06 -2.22
CA GLY A 26 -13.07 -21.12 -3.48
C GLY A 26 -14.20 -20.09 -3.64
N GLN A 27 -14.68 -19.47 -2.55
CA GLN A 27 -15.68 -18.41 -2.62
C GLN A 27 -15.07 -17.06 -2.99
N THR A 28 -15.89 -16.20 -3.59
CA THR A 28 -15.51 -14.86 -4.03
C THR A 28 -16.39 -13.81 -3.36
N LEU A 29 -15.77 -12.74 -2.87
CA LEU A 29 -16.44 -11.55 -2.34
C LEU A 29 -15.83 -10.31 -2.97
N ARG A 30 -16.65 -9.44 -3.58
CA ARG A 30 -16.23 -8.16 -4.17
C ARG A 30 -15.02 -8.29 -5.12
N GLY A 31 -15.01 -9.35 -5.95
CA GLY A 31 -13.93 -9.64 -6.91
C GLY A 31 -12.69 -10.32 -6.33
N TRP A 32 -12.66 -10.60 -5.02
CA TRP A 32 -11.57 -11.31 -4.36
C TRP A 32 -12.00 -12.74 -4.02
N LYS A 33 -11.34 -13.70 -4.64
CA LYS A 33 -11.50 -15.13 -4.36
C LYS A 33 -10.58 -15.54 -3.22
N LEU A 34 -11.11 -16.22 -2.20
CA LEU A 34 -10.26 -16.87 -1.19
C LEU A 34 -9.63 -18.13 -1.82
N ALA A 35 -8.39 -18.02 -2.26
CA ALA A 35 -7.67 -19.09 -2.94
C ALA A 35 -7.23 -20.18 -1.96
N ASN A 36 -6.78 -19.79 -0.77
CA ASN A 36 -6.29 -20.73 0.24
C ASN A 36 -6.40 -20.16 1.65
N ASP A 37 -6.54 -21.04 2.64
CA ASP A 37 -6.77 -20.71 4.05
C ASP A 37 -6.25 -21.84 4.94
N TRP A 38 -5.24 -21.54 5.76
CA TRP A 38 -4.64 -22.54 6.64
C TRP A 38 -4.07 -21.94 7.93
N ARG A 39 -3.95 -22.79 8.94
CA ARG A 39 -3.30 -22.47 10.21
C ARG A 39 -1.80 -22.75 10.12
N ILE A 40 -0.99 -21.93 10.79
CA ILE A 40 0.45 -22.09 10.93
C ILE A 40 0.76 -22.21 12.42
N ASP A 41 0.92 -23.44 12.90
CA ASP A 41 1.02 -23.75 14.34
C ASP A 41 2.23 -23.09 15.02
N ASP A 42 3.40 -23.13 14.38
CA ASP A 42 4.67 -22.64 14.93
C ASP A 42 4.64 -21.15 15.32
N ILE A 43 3.81 -20.37 14.64
CA ILE A 43 3.63 -18.93 14.89
C ILE A 43 2.25 -18.59 15.44
N ARG A 44 1.47 -19.63 15.84
CA ARG A 44 0.10 -19.52 16.37
C ARG A 44 -0.79 -18.65 15.48
N GLY A 45 -0.61 -18.78 14.17
CA GLY A 45 -1.18 -17.88 13.18
C GLY A 45 -2.14 -18.56 12.21
N ARG A 46 -2.85 -17.75 11.45
CA ARG A 46 -3.63 -18.18 10.28
C ARG A 46 -3.18 -17.37 9.06
N LYS A 47 -3.01 -18.04 7.93
CA LYS A 47 -2.70 -17.41 6.64
C LYS A 47 -3.87 -17.59 5.69
N ARG A 48 -4.29 -16.49 5.08
CA ARG A 48 -5.32 -16.45 4.04
C ARG A 48 -4.77 -15.78 2.80
N VAL A 49 -4.99 -16.40 1.65
CA VAL A 49 -4.56 -15.88 0.35
C VAL A 49 -5.79 -15.54 -0.44
N LEU A 50 -5.99 -14.26 -0.72
CA LEU A 50 -7.04 -13.76 -1.60
C LEU A 50 -6.43 -13.39 -2.94
N GLU A 51 -7.10 -13.75 -4.02
CA GLU A 51 -6.71 -13.40 -5.38
C GLU A 51 -7.83 -12.59 -6.04
N HIS A 52 -7.49 -11.44 -6.58
CA HIS A 52 -8.44 -10.60 -7.31
C HIS A 52 -8.69 -11.17 -8.70
N GLU A 53 -9.92 -11.55 -9.01
CA GLU A 53 -10.26 -12.34 -10.20
C GLU A 53 -9.93 -11.61 -11.52
N LYS A 54 -9.98 -10.27 -11.53
CA LYS A 54 -9.71 -9.48 -12.73
C LYS A 54 -8.23 -9.20 -12.97
N THR A 55 -7.46 -8.99 -11.89
CA THR A 55 -6.07 -8.51 -12.01
C THR A 55 -5.03 -9.57 -11.65
N GLY A 56 -5.43 -10.67 -11.02
CA GLY A 56 -4.52 -11.67 -10.46
C GLY A 56 -3.73 -11.16 -9.24
N MET A 57 -4.01 -9.96 -8.74
CA MET A 57 -3.34 -9.42 -7.55
C MET A 57 -3.64 -10.32 -6.35
N GLN A 58 -2.62 -10.59 -5.54
CA GLN A 58 -2.75 -11.40 -4.34
C GLN A 58 -2.64 -10.55 -3.07
N ILE A 59 -3.53 -10.80 -2.11
CA ILE A 59 -3.40 -10.37 -0.72
C ILE A 59 -3.10 -11.58 0.12
N GLN A 60 -2.01 -11.53 0.88
CA GLN A 60 -1.65 -12.55 1.87
C GLN A 60 -1.84 -11.96 3.26
N ARG A 61 -2.94 -12.33 3.91
CA ARG A 61 -3.26 -11.90 5.26
C ARG A 61 -2.73 -12.92 6.28
N PHE A 62 -2.08 -12.41 7.31
CA PHE A 62 -1.58 -13.19 8.43
C PHE A 62 -2.26 -12.69 9.70
N ASP A 63 -3.11 -13.52 10.30
CA ASP A 63 -3.76 -13.23 11.58
C ASP A 63 -2.97 -13.91 12.69
N MET A 64 -2.14 -13.14 13.40
CA MET A 64 -1.16 -13.61 14.37
C MET A 64 -1.03 -12.62 15.54
N PRO A 65 -0.60 -13.05 16.74
CA PRO A 65 -0.47 -12.17 17.90
C PRO A 65 0.79 -11.28 17.80
N PHE A 66 0.75 -10.28 16.92
CA PHE A 66 1.77 -9.25 16.80
C PHE A 66 1.40 -7.99 17.57
N VAL A 67 2.42 -7.24 18.00
CA VAL A 67 2.28 -5.94 18.68
C VAL A 67 1.91 -4.83 17.70
N GLN A 68 2.30 -4.97 16.44
CA GLN A 68 2.10 -3.98 15.38
C GLN A 68 1.23 -4.55 14.26
N GLU A 69 0.38 -3.70 13.70
CA GLU A 69 -0.21 -3.96 12.39
C GLU A 69 0.81 -3.60 11.31
N HIS A 70 1.04 -4.51 10.37
CA HIS A 70 2.03 -4.36 9.31
C HIS A 70 1.41 -4.63 7.94
N MET A 71 1.76 -3.80 6.96
CA MET A 71 1.38 -3.99 5.57
C MET A 71 2.59 -3.80 4.67
N SER A 72 2.72 -4.69 3.68
CA SER A 72 3.68 -4.55 2.59
C SER A 72 2.97 -4.56 1.24
N ILE A 73 3.41 -3.70 0.33
CA ILE A 73 3.13 -3.82 -1.10
C ILE A 73 4.43 -4.22 -1.78
N ILE A 74 4.39 -5.34 -2.52
CA ILE A 74 5.53 -5.87 -3.27
C ILE A 74 5.19 -5.79 -4.75
N VAL A 75 6.02 -5.06 -5.50
CA VAL A 75 5.89 -4.89 -6.95
C VAL A 75 7.05 -5.63 -7.60
N LYS A 76 6.75 -6.55 -8.51
CA LYS A 76 7.79 -7.22 -9.30
C LYS A 76 8.46 -6.21 -10.22
N ASN A 77 9.80 -6.20 -10.21
CA ASN A 77 10.56 -5.34 -11.09
C ASN A 77 10.48 -5.85 -12.52
N LEU A 78 10.36 -4.92 -13.45
CA LEU A 78 10.59 -5.21 -14.85
C LEU A 78 12.09 -5.52 -15.00
N SER A 79 12.43 -6.56 -15.77
CA SER A 79 13.82 -6.90 -16.03
C SER A 79 14.55 -5.65 -16.53
N PRO A 80 15.62 -5.22 -15.84
CA PRO A 80 16.27 -3.96 -16.16
C PRO A 80 16.83 -4.06 -17.58
N THR A 81 16.34 -3.21 -18.48
CA THR A 81 16.89 -3.09 -19.84
C THR A 81 18.26 -2.40 -19.85
N ASN A 82 18.65 -1.81 -18.72
CA ASN A 82 19.93 -1.13 -18.48
C ASN A 82 20.15 -0.90 -16.97
N SER A 83 21.34 -0.46 -16.59
CA SER A 83 21.75 -0.17 -15.21
C SER A 83 21.40 1.25 -14.74
N LYS A 84 20.36 1.90 -15.28
CA LYS A 84 19.99 3.28 -14.91
C LYS A 84 19.18 3.40 -13.60
N GLY A 85 18.99 2.30 -12.87
CA GLY A 85 18.34 2.32 -11.56
C GLY A 85 16.86 2.69 -11.57
N LEU A 86 16.13 2.46 -12.68
CA LEU A 86 14.73 2.91 -12.84
C LEU A 86 13.80 2.43 -11.71
N CYS A 87 13.96 1.19 -11.25
CA CYS A 87 13.14 0.67 -10.14
C CYS A 87 13.46 1.38 -8.82
N HIS A 88 14.71 1.72 -8.57
CA HIS A 88 15.13 2.46 -7.37
C HIS A 88 14.65 3.91 -7.43
N ILE A 89 14.76 4.58 -8.58
CA ILE A 89 14.17 5.91 -8.76
C ILE A 89 12.65 5.85 -8.57
N GLY A 90 12.00 4.82 -9.11
CA GLY A 90 10.56 4.58 -8.93
C GLY A 90 10.17 4.40 -7.46
N GLU A 91 10.99 3.70 -6.67
CA GLU A 91 10.83 3.57 -5.22
C GLU A 91 10.74 4.92 -4.53
N HIS A 92 11.70 5.80 -4.81
CA HIS A 92 11.76 7.12 -4.19
C HIS A 92 10.62 8.03 -4.66
N VAL A 93 10.27 7.99 -5.95
CA VAL A 93 9.16 8.80 -6.51
C VAL A 93 7.81 8.39 -5.90
N VAL A 94 7.61 7.12 -5.55
CA VAL A 94 6.39 6.69 -4.84
C VAL A 94 6.30 7.33 -3.44
N CYS A 95 7.43 7.61 -2.79
CA CYS A 95 7.47 8.28 -1.48
C CYS A 95 6.98 9.74 -1.54
N SER A 96 6.99 10.38 -2.72
CA SER A 96 6.48 11.74 -2.95
C SER A 96 4.94 11.84 -2.90
N GLY A 97 4.23 10.72 -2.80
CA GLY A 97 2.80 10.66 -2.48
C GLY A 97 1.87 10.27 -3.63
N GLY A 98 0.65 9.86 -3.26
CA GLY A 98 -0.44 9.56 -4.19
C GLY A 98 -1.30 10.79 -4.52
N ALA A 99 -2.10 10.68 -5.59
CA ALA A 99 -2.95 11.74 -6.09
C ALA A 99 -4.03 12.18 -5.09
N ASN A 100 -4.47 11.28 -4.21
CA ASN A 100 -5.49 11.58 -3.20
C ASN A 100 -4.88 12.02 -1.86
N THR A 101 -3.55 11.92 -1.71
CA THR A 101 -2.84 12.41 -0.54
C THR A 101 -2.32 13.83 -0.74
N GLN A 102 -2.71 14.76 0.14
CA GLN A 102 -2.21 16.15 0.13
C GLN A 102 -0.81 16.29 0.74
N LEU A 103 -0.24 15.20 1.26
CA LEU A 103 1.08 15.21 1.87
C LEU A 103 2.14 15.37 0.78
N LYS A 104 3.09 16.29 1.01
CA LYS A 104 4.19 16.54 0.05
C LYS A 104 5.21 15.40 0.03
N ASN A 105 5.39 14.72 1.17
CA ASN A 105 6.27 13.58 1.32
C ASN A 105 5.67 12.64 2.38
N LEU A 106 5.25 11.44 1.96
CA LEU A 106 4.64 10.47 2.87
C LEU A 106 5.66 9.97 3.91
N TRP A 107 6.91 9.80 3.50
CA TRP A 107 7.97 9.29 4.36
C TRP A 107 8.33 10.26 5.47
N GLU A 108 8.47 11.55 5.18
CA GLU A 108 8.75 12.56 6.21
C GLU A 108 7.65 12.60 7.28
N VAL A 109 6.39 12.50 6.88
CA VAL A 109 5.26 12.54 7.80
C VAL A 109 5.25 11.30 8.69
N PHE A 110 5.54 10.13 8.14
CA PHE A 110 5.56 8.90 8.92
C PHE A 110 6.79 8.75 9.81
N MET A 111 7.97 9.13 9.33
CA MET A 111 9.21 9.11 10.10
C MET A 111 9.16 10.08 11.29
N ASN A 112 8.45 11.20 11.15
CA ASN A 112 8.23 12.15 12.25
C ASN A 112 7.11 11.71 13.20
N SER A 113 6.36 10.65 12.89
CA SER A 113 5.37 10.09 13.80
C SER A 113 6.06 9.11 14.77
N SER A 114 5.92 9.34 16.07
CA SER A 114 6.52 8.49 17.12
C SER A 114 5.89 7.08 17.23
N SER A 115 4.93 6.75 16.37
CA SER A 115 4.12 5.54 16.45
C SER A 115 4.13 4.68 15.19
N GLY A 116 4.84 5.10 14.14
CA GLY A 116 4.90 4.42 12.85
C GLY A 116 6.32 4.06 12.42
N SER A 117 6.47 2.95 11.71
CA SER A 117 7.71 2.56 11.03
C SER A 117 7.45 2.43 9.53
N VAL A 118 8.38 2.93 8.72
CA VAL A 118 8.27 2.89 7.26
C VAL A 118 9.59 2.47 6.65
N PHE A 119 9.52 1.59 5.65
CA PHE A 119 10.70 1.09 4.96
C PHE A 119 10.36 0.79 3.50
N ALA A 120 11.20 1.26 2.58
CA ALA A 120 11.18 0.84 1.18
C ALA A 120 12.53 0.23 0.81
N CYS A 121 12.49 -0.73 -0.13
CA CYS A 121 13.71 -1.26 -0.73
C CYS A 121 13.48 -1.82 -2.12
N THR A 122 14.48 -1.61 -2.98
CA THR A 122 14.55 -2.15 -4.33
C THR A 122 15.63 -3.22 -4.41
N THR A 123 15.21 -4.43 -4.78
CA THR A 123 16.09 -5.55 -5.13
C THR A 123 16.20 -5.68 -6.66
N SER A 124 16.91 -6.69 -7.16
CA SER A 124 16.92 -6.98 -8.60
C SER A 124 15.53 -7.37 -9.13
N ASP A 125 14.72 -8.05 -8.31
CA ASP A 125 13.53 -8.78 -8.77
C ASP A 125 12.22 -8.12 -8.34
N TYR A 126 12.26 -7.32 -7.27
CA TYR A 126 11.10 -6.62 -6.74
C TYR A 126 11.48 -5.35 -5.98
N THR A 127 10.53 -4.42 -5.91
CA THR A 127 10.52 -3.28 -5.00
C THR A 127 9.44 -3.49 -3.95
N ARG A 128 9.75 -3.24 -2.68
CA ARG A 128 8.85 -3.42 -1.54
C ARG A 128 8.70 -2.12 -0.78
N TYR A 129 7.48 -1.83 -0.39
CA TYR A 129 7.14 -0.73 0.51
C TYR A 129 6.42 -1.29 1.75
N ASN A 130 6.79 -0.82 2.93
CA ASN A 130 6.30 -1.34 4.21
C ASN A 130 5.90 -0.21 5.13
N VAL A 131 4.80 -0.43 5.83
CA VAL A 131 4.34 0.42 6.93
C VAL A 131 3.94 -0.45 8.11
N ALA A 132 4.26 -0.01 9.32
CA ALA A 132 3.80 -0.65 10.54
C ALA A 132 3.51 0.37 11.64
N SER A 133 2.60 0.03 12.54
CA SER A 133 2.27 0.85 13.72
C SER A 133 1.65 0.00 14.82
N GLU A 134 1.91 0.37 16.08
CA GLU A 134 1.27 -0.20 17.29
C GLU A 134 -0.14 0.37 17.52
N HIS A 135 -0.45 1.50 16.89
CA HIS A 135 -1.74 2.16 16.99
C HIS A 135 -2.60 1.84 15.77
N PRO A 136 -3.75 1.15 15.92
CA PRO A 136 -4.57 0.71 14.79
C PRO A 136 -5.06 1.86 13.89
N ASN A 137 -5.41 3.00 14.48
CA ASN A 137 -5.86 4.18 13.72
C ASN A 137 -4.73 4.73 12.84
N GLN A 138 -3.51 4.82 13.38
CA GLN A 138 -2.34 5.27 12.64
C GLN A 138 -1.96 4.24 11.57
N ALA A 139 -1.97 2.95 11.90
CA ALA A 139 -1.71 1.87 10.95
C ALA A 139 -2.66 1.96 9.74
N ARG A 140 -3.96 2.14 9.98
CA ARG A 140 -4.96 2.30 8.92
C ARG A 140 -4.68 3.49 8.01
N ILE A 141 -4.30 4.64 8.57
CA ILE A 141 -3.94 5.84 7.79
C ILE A 141 -2.70 5.53 6.94
N MET A 142 -1.66 4.95 7.53
CA MET A 142 -0.41 4.61 6.84
C MET A 142 -0.66 3.62 5.69
N GLN A 143 -1.45 2.58 5.93
CA GLN A 143 -1.85 1.58 4.94
C GLN A 143 -2.61 2.21 3.77
N GLN A 144 -3.57 3.09 4.06
CA GLN A 144 -4.36 3.77 3.04
C GLN A 144 -3.50 4.70 2.18
N GLN A 145 -2.61 5.46 2.80
CA GLN A 145 -1.71 6.36 2.10
C GLN A 145 -0.66 5.60 1.28
N LEU A 146 -0.13 4.48 1.80
CA LEU A 146 0.79 3.63 1.05
C LEU A 146 0.10 3.03 -0.18
N ALA A 147 -1.14 2.54 -0.03
CA ALA A 147 -1.92 2.02 -1.14
C ALA A 147 -2.18 3.12 -2.20
N ASP A 148 -2.54 4.34 -1.77
CA ASP A 148 -2.76 5.45 -2.70
C ASP A 148 -1.48 5.83 -3.47
N ALA A 149 -0.33 5.88 -2.81
CA ALA A 149 0.95 6.16 -3.45
C ALA A 149 1.34 5.11 -4.50
N CYS A 150 1.11 3.82 -4.19
CA CYS A 150 1.47 2.73 -5.09
C CYS A 150 0.52 2.62 -6.29
N PHE A 151 -0.78 2.85 -6.10
CA PHE A 151 -1.80 2.60 -7.14
C PHE A 151 -2.29 3.86 -7.86
N ASN A 152 -2.19 5.03 -7.22
CA ASN A 152 -2.62 6.32 -7.76
C ASN A 152 -1.47 7.34 -7.69
N LEU A 153 -0.28 6.94 -8.14
CA LEU A 153 0.93 7.77 -8.04
C LEU A 153 0.72 9.17 -8.66
N ARG A 154 1.03 10.22 -7.89
CA ARG A 154 1.13 11.58 -8.42
C ARG A 154 2.53 11.81 -8.95
N LEU A 155 2.74 11.55 -10.23
CA LEU A 155 4.03 11.76 -10.86
C LEU A 155 4.28 13.26 -11.12
N ASN A 156 5.23 13.86 -10.40
CA ASN A 156 5.78 15.16 -10.74
C ASN A 156 7.16 14.97 -11.40
N PRO A 157 7.40 15.51 -12.61
CA PRO A 157 8.71 15.46 -13.25
C PRO A 157 9.85 15.99 -12.37
N ASP A 158 9.58 17.00 -11.54
CA ASP A 158 10.59 17.54 -10.63
C ASP A 158 11.06 16.51 -9.60
N ASP A 159 10.18 15.64 -9.12
CA ASP A 159 10.54 14.57 -8.18
C ASP A 159 11.49 13.57 -8.85
N ILE A 160 11.29 13.26 -10.13
CA ILE A 160 12.21 12.40 -10.89
C ILE A 160 13.60 13.05 -11.02
N VAL A 161 13.67 14.37 -11.26
CA VAL A 161 14.93 15.10 -11.42
C VAL A 161 15.72 15.11 -10.11
N ARG A 162 15.04 15.33 -8.97
CA ARG A 162 15.66 15.29 -7.64
C ARG A 162 16.28 13.93 -7.33
N GLU A 163 15.55 12.85 -7.61
CA GLU A 163 15.99 11.47 -7.31
C GLU A 163 17.04 10.92 -8.29
N ARG A 164 17.08 11.42 -9.54
CA ARG A 164 18.13 11.04 -10.51
C ARG A 164 19.46 11.75 -10.27
N GLY A 165 19.42 12.85 -9.53
CA GLY A 165 20.47 13.84 -9.48
C GLY A 165 20.49 14.74 -10.71
N TYR A 166 20.93 15.97 -10.51
CA TYR A 166 20.95 17.01 -11.53
C TYR A 166 22.22 17.86 -11.43
N LEU A 167 22.57 18.53 -12.53
CA LEU A 167 23.71 19.44 -12.57
C LEU A 167 23.29 20.78 -11.97
N GLN A 168 23.97 21.20 -10.91
CA GLN A 168 23.80 22.52 -10.32
C GLN A 168 25.08 23.33 -10.53
N PRO A 169 25.00 24.56 -11.05
CA PRO A 169 26.13 25.47 -11.09
C PRO A 169 26.62 25.76 -9.67
N ASP A 170 27.94 25.83 -9.49
CA ASP A 170 28.53 26.34 -8.27
C ASP A 170 28.23 27.84 -8.07
N SER A 171 28.61 28.39 -6.92
CA SER A 171 28.38 29.81 -6.60
C SER A 171 29.04 30.78 -7.58
N SER A 172 30.02 30.34 -8.37
CA SER A 172 30.66 31.11 -9.43
C SER A 172 29.96 31.00 -10.79
N GLY A 173 29.09 30.00 -10.97
CA GLY A 173 28.43 29.72 -12.25
C GLY A 173 29.37 29.11 -13.31
N GLU A 174 30.61 28.75 -12.94
CA GLU A 174 31.64 28.28 -13.87
C GLU A 174 31.82 26.76 -13.85
N THR A 175 31.50 26.11 -12.74
CA THR A 175 31.58 24.65 -12.60
C THR A 175 30.21 24.06 -12.33
N GLU A 176 29.88 22.95 -12.98
CA GLU A 176 28.68 22.18 -12.68
C GLU A 176 29.03 21.00 -11.76
N ARG A 177 28.28 20.84 -10.67
CA ARG A 177 28.37 19.66 -9.79
C ARG A 177 27.11 18.81 -9.94
N ILE A 178 27.27 17.49 -9.95
CA ILE A 178 26.13 16.58 -9.80
C ILE A 178 25.66 16.63 -8.35
N VAL A 179 24.41 17.04 -8.15
CA VAL A 179 23.72 17.09 -6.87
C VAL A 179 22.70 15.96 -6.83
N PHE A 180 22.66 15.23 -5.71
CA PHE A 180 21.62 14.27 -5.39
C PHE A 180 20.88 14.83 -4.16
N GLU A 181 19.58 15.08 -4.28
CA GLU A 181 18.78 15.67 -3.18
C GLU A 181 18.14 14.61 -2.26
N GLY A 182 18.39 13.32 -2.51
CA GLY A 182 17.73 12.22 -1.82
C GLY A 182 18.62 10.99 -1.61
N THR A 183 19.54 11.07 -0.64
CA THR A 183 20.09 9.91 0.10
C THR A 183 20.40 10.32 1.53
#